data_AF-A0A534FEI3-F1
#
_entry.id   AF-A0A534FEI3-F1
#
_cell.length_a   1.000
_cell.length_b   1.000
_cell.length_c   1.000
_cell.angle_alpha   90.00
_cell.angle_beta   90.00
_cell.angle_gamma   90.00
#
_symmetry.space_group_name_H-M   'P 1'
#
loop_
_entity.id
_entity.type
_entity.pdbx_description
1 polymer ?
#
loop_
_entity_poly.entity_id
_entity_poly.type
_entity_poly.pdbx_seq_one_letter_code
_entity_poly.pdbx_strand_id
1 'polypeptide(L)'
;MRNSEPGSPVSSIDGRPSAADAGAPITRLFESMRPDLVRFAHWLARDRAIAEDIVQEALLRAWRSREALKDPSAARAWLLTIVRREHARLYERKRLELVSLDEVMETQASPQPAEPEGNLFALRHAIMRLPIEYREPLLLQVVGGLSTEEIARELALSGTAVLTRLFRARNKLRVICGLTPAPDVAPDAALAGRESTP
;
A
#
# COMPACT_ATOMS: atom_id res chain seq x y z
N MET A 1 43.19 56.50 35.10
CA MET A 1 43.23 56.36 33.62
C MET A 1 43.41 54.87 33.35
N ARG A 2 42.53 54.09 32.71
CA ARG A 2 41.27 54.28 31.97
C ARG A 2 40.35 53.10 32.31
N ASN A 3 39.05 53.36 32.43
CA ASN A 3 37.98 52.37 32.33
C ASN A 3 37.85 51.88 30.87
N SER A 4 37.36 50.65 30.65
CA SER A 4 36.29 50.32 29.68
C SER A 4 36.10 48.80 29.53
N GLU A 5 35.01 48.33 30.16
CA GLU A 5 33.98 47.35 29.75
C GLU A 5 34.23 45.89 29.30
N PRO A 6 33.23 45.00 29.56
CA PRO A 6 33.28 43.56 29.36
C PRO A 6 32.65 43.12 28.03
N GLY A 7 33.24 42.11 27.37
CA GLY A 7 32.64 41.46 26.19
C GLY A 7 32.27 40.01 26.48
N SER A 8 30.99 39.76 26.69
CA SER A 8 30.39 38.41 26.68
C SER A 8 30.10 37.97 25.21
N PRO A 9 29.57 36.75 24.99
CA PRO A 9 30.13 35.70 24.16
C PRO A 9 29.73 35.77 22.68
N VAL A 10 30.61 35.33 21.77
CA VAL A 10 30.18 35.03 20.39
C VAL A 10 29.73 33.56 20.33
N SER A 11 28.45 33.36 20.60
CA SER A 11 27.68 32.28 20.00
C SER A 11 27.56 32.57 18.50
N SER A 12 28.13 31.72 17.66
CA SER A 12 27.85 31.65 16.22
C SER A 12 27.50 30.18 15.92
N ILE A 13 26.27 29.72 16.22
CA ILE A 13 25.13 29.65 15.29
C ILE A 13 25.52 29.59 13.81
N ASP A 14 26.21 28.52 13.40
CA ASP A 14 26.04 28.00 12.04
C ASP A 14 24.66 27.35 11.94
N GLY A 15 23.63 28.18 11.69
CA GLY A 15 22.27 27.77 11.37
C GLY A 15 22.13 27.20 9.95
N ARG A 16 23.07 26.37 9.49
CA ARG A 16 22.83 25.56 8.29
C ARG A 16 21.91 24.41 8.70
N PRO A 17 20.67 24.32 8.17
CA PRO A 17 19.87 23.12 8.37
C PRO A 17 20.69 21.94 7.86
N SER A 18 20.90 20.94 8.70
CA SER A 18 21.53 19.70 8.28
C SER A 18 20.66 19.08 7.18
N ALA A 19 21.24 18.32 6.24
CA ALA A 19 20.44 17.53 5.30
C ALA A 19 19.43 16.60 6.02
N ALA A 20 19.71 16.28 7.30
CA ALA A 20 18.78 15.59 8.20
C ALA A 20 17.49 16.39 8.50
N ASP A 21 17.57 17.73 8.59
CA ASP A 21 16.43 18.59 8.93
C ASP A 21 15.45 18.74 7.75
N ALA A 22 15.96 18.77 6.51
CA ALA A 22 15.14 18.81 5.30
C ALA A 22 14.28 17.54 5.14
N GLY A 23 14.77 16.41 5.65
CA GLY A 23 14.07 15.13 5.64
C GLY A 23 13.15 14.89 6.84
N ALA A 24 13.23 15.71 7.89
CA ALA A 24 12.51 15.46 9.14
C ALA A 24 10.97 15.43 8.97
N PRO A 25 10.33 16.30 8.16
CA PRO A 25 8.88 16.24 7.95
C PRO A 25 8.43 14.99 7.19
N ILE A 26 9.14 14.62 6.12
CA ILE A 26 8.79 13.46 5.29
C ILE A 26 9.10 12.14 5.98
N THR A 27 10.15 12.09 6.79
CA THR A 27 10.47 10.91 7.62
C THR A 27 9.35 10.63 8.62
N ARG A 28 8.86 11.67 9.32
CA ARG A 28 7.72 11.55 10.25
C ARG A 28 6.45 11.12 9.53
N LEU A 29 6.22 11.62 8.32
CA LEU A 29 5.09 11.21 7.49
C LEU A 29 5.16 9.72 7.11
N PHE A 30 6.33 9.22 6.73
CA PHE A 30 6.49 7.81 6.38
C PHE A 30 6.36 6.90 7.60
N GLU A 31 6.94 7.30 8.74
CA GLU A 31 6.86 6.55 9.98
C GLU A 31 5.41 6.43 10.48
N SER A 32 4.63 7.52 10.39
CA SER A 32 3.22 7.49 10.78
C SER A 32 2.38 6.55 9.90
N MET A 33 2.80 6.31 8.66
CA MET A 33 2.13 5.39 7.72
C MET A 33 2.64 3.94 7.82
N ARG A 34 3.78 3.70 8.48
CA ARG A 34 4.41 2.36 8.57
C ARG A 34 3.45 1.26 9.05
N PRO A 35 2.62 1.46 10.10
CA PRO A 35 1.67 0.41 10.53
C PRO A 35 0.67 0.00 9.45
N ASP A 36 0.18 0.97 8.67
CA ASP A 36 -0.75 0.73 7.56
C ASP A 36 -0.07 -0.01 6.40
N LEU A 37 1.16 0.38 6.07
CA LEU A 37 1.96 -0.31 5.05
C LEU A 37 2.25 -1.76 5.45
N VAL A 38 2.59 -2.00 6.72
CA VAL A 38 2.83 -3.36 7.25
C VAL A 38 1.56 -4.19 7.19
N ARG A 39 0.41 -3.62 7.58
CA ARG A 39 -0.88 -4.31 7.46
C ARG A 39 -1.16 -4.69 6.01
N PHE A 40 -0.96 -3.77 5.07
CA PHE A 40 -1.16 -4.01 3.64
C PHE A 40 -0.19 -5.08 3.10
N ALA A 41 1.10 -4.96 3.38
CA ALA A 41 2.11 -5.95 2.98
C ALA A 41 1.81 -7.32 3.60
N HIS A 42 1.35 -7.37 4.85
CA HIS A 42 0.96 -8.60 5.51
C HIS A 42 -0.23 -9.24 4.80
N TRP A 43 -1.25 -8.48 4.39
CA TRP A 43 -2.35 -8.96 3.54
C TRP A 43 -1.87 -9.62 2.25
N LEU A 44 -0.82 -9.10 1.63
CA LEU A 44 -0.24 -9.65 0.40
C LEU A 44 0.65 -10.89 0.66
N ALA A 45 1.52 -10.85 1.67
CA ALA A 45 2.58 -11.83 1.89
C ALA A 45 2.16 -13.05 2.74
N ARG A 46 1.13 -12.92 3.59
CA ARG A 46 0.69 -13.96 4.58
C ARG A 46 1.68 -14.28 5.69
N ASP A 47 2.82 -13.61 5.70
CA ASP A 47 3.85 -13.77 6.72
C ASP A 47 4.19 -12.40 7.31
N ARG A 48 4.33 -12.32 8.63
CA ARG A 48 4.59 -11.05 9.33
C ARG A 48 6.01 -10.56 9.08
N ALA A 49 7.01 -11.45 9.10
CA ALA A 49 8.40 -11.11 8.89
C ALA A 49 8.62 -10.65 7.45
N ILE A 50 8.11 -11.41 6.47
CA ILE A 50 8.18 -11.02 5.05
C ILE A 50 7.51 -9.65 4.82
N ALA A 51 6.39 -9.38 5.50
CA ALA A 51 5.73 -8.08 5.39
C ALA A 51 6.59 -6.93 5.94
N GLU A 52 7.32 -7.14 7.04
CA GLU A 52 8.26 -6.13 7.54
C GLU A 52 9.39 -5.87 6.58
N ASP A 53 9.96 -6.91 6.01
CA ASP A 53 11.06 -6.80 5.05
C ASP A 53 10.62 -6.03 3.80
N ILE A 54 9.43 -6.35 3.26
CA ILE A 54 8.84 -5.61 2.14
C ILE A 54 8.68 -4.13 2.48
N VAL A 55 8.16 -3.80 3.67
CA VAL A 55 7.95 -2.40 4.06
C VAL A 55 9.27 -1.69 4.30
N GLN A 56 10.25 -2.35 4.92
CA GLN A 56 11.59 -1.78 5.10
C GLN A 56 12.20 -1.40 3.75
N GLU A 57 12.18 -2.31 2.78
CA GLU A 57 12.70 -2.01 1.45
C GLU A 57 11.88 -0.95 0.71
N ALA A 58 10.56 -0.96 0.88
CA ALA A 58 9.70 0.08 0.32
C ALA A 58 10.03 1.46 0.90
N LEU A 59 10.26 1.58 2.21
CA LEU A 59 10.63 2.82 2.87
C LEU A 59 12.03 3.30 2.47
N LEU A 60 13.01 2.39 2.34
CA LEU A 60 14.33 2.70 1.82
C LEU A 60 14.27 3.23 0.39
N ARG A 61 13.43 2.61 -0.46
CA ARG A 61 13.24 3.05 -1.84
C ARG A 61 12.51 4.39 -1.90
N ALA A 62 11.46 4.57 -1.10
CA ALA A 62 10.73 5.82 -0.96
C ALA A 62 11.64 6.96 -0.50
N TRP A 63 12.55 6.71 0.45
CA TRP A 63 13.51 7.70 0.92
C TRP A 63 14.46 8.17 -0.18
N ARG A 64 14.94 7.23 -1.01
CA ARG A 64 15.81 7.53 -2.17
C ARG A 64 15.06 8.28 -3.27
N SER A 65 13.77 8.03 -3.44
CA SER A 65 12.94 8.70 -4.45
C SER A 65 12.01 9.78 -3.88
N ARG A 66 12.29 10.29 -2.68
CA ARG A 66 11.39 11.22 -1.97
C ARG A 66 11.09 12.51 -2.73
N GLU A 67 12.03 12.95 -3.58
CA GLU A 67 11.86 14.14 -4.44
C GLU A 67 10.79 13.95 -5.51
N ALA A 68 10.42 12.70 -5.84
CA ALA A 68 9.31 12.41 -6.75
C ALA A 68 7.94 12.66 -6.11
N LEU A 69 7.86 12.69 -4.77
CA LEU A 69 6.64 12.99 -4.03
C LEU A 69 6.44 14.51 -3.95
N LYS A 70 5.74 15.06 -4.95
CA LYS A 70 5.47 16.51 -5.03
C LYS A 70 4.36 16.97 -4.10
N ASP A 71 3.38 16.09 -3.86
CA ASP A 71 2.22 16.37 -3.02
C ASP A 71 2.19 15.38 -1.84
N PRO A 72 2.35 15.86 -0.60
CA PRO A 72 2.25 15.03 0.60
C PRO A 72 0.92 14.28 0.73
N SER A 73 -0.18 14.81 0.17
CA SER A 73 -1.49 14.14 0.22
C SER A 73 -1.48 12.80 -0.54
N ALA A 74 -0.65 12.69 -1.58
CA ALA A 74 -0.49 11.48 -2.38
C ALA A 74 0.45 10.44 -1.75
N ALA A 75 1.07 10.74 -0.60
CA ALA A 75 2.08 9.86 0.01
C ALA A 75 1.56 8.45 0.27
N ARG A 76 0.29 8.32 0.70
CA ARG A 76 -0.34 7.03 0.97
C ARG A 76 -0.41 6.16 -0.29
N ALA A 77 -1.03 6.68 -1.36
CA ALA A 77 -1.14 5.96 -2.63
C ALA A 77 0.23 5.59 -3.19
N TRP A 78 1.17 6.54 -3.15
CA TRP A 78 2.53 6.36 -3.63
C TRP A 78 3.30 5.26 -2.87
N LEU A 79 3.26 5.28 -1.53
CA LEU A 79 3.93 4.27 -0.69
C LEU A 79 3.30 2.88 -0.86
N LEU A 80 1.97 2.78 -0.93
CA LEU A 80 1.29 1.50 -1.19
C LEU A 80 1.67 0.91 -2.54
N THR A 81 1.87 1.75 -3.56
CA THR A 81 2.38 1.32 -4.86
C THR A 81 3.83 0.82 -4.79
N ILE A 82 4.69 1.47 -4.00
CA ILE A 82 6.05 0.97 -3.78
C ILE A 82 6.00 -0.40 -3.08
N VAL A 83 5.21 -0.54 -2.01
CA VAL A 83 5.02 -1.81 -1.31
C VAL A 83 4.53 -2.92 -2.25
N ARG A 84 3.54 -2.64 -3.10
CA ARG A 84 3.04 -3.60 -4.10
C ARG A 84 4.14 -4.04 -5.07
N ARG A 85 4.97 -3.10 -5.54
CA ARG A 85 6.09 -3.40 -6.43
C ARG A 85 7.17 -4.23 -5.74
N GLU A 86 7.51 -3.94 -4.48
CA GLU A 86 8.49 -4.73 -3.73
C GLU A 86 7.97 -6.14 -3.41
N HIS A 87 6.67 -6.29 -3.11
CA HIS A 87 6.02 -7.60 -3.02
C HIS A 87 6.17 -8.37 -4.34
N ALA A 88 5.82 -7.77 -5.49
CA ALA A 88 5.96 -8.43 -6.79
C ALA A 88 7.41 -8.87 -7.09
N ARG A 89 8.41 -8.01 -6.81
CA ARG A 89 9.84 -8.34 -6.99
C ARG A 89 10.28 -9.54 -6.15
N LEU A 90 9.71 -9.72 -4.95
CA LEU A 90 10.03 -10.89 -4.13
C LEU A 90 9.61 -12.19 -4.83
N TYR A 91 8.45 -12.22 -5.49
CA TYR A 91 8.01 -13.41 -6.23
C TYR A 91 8.82 -13.63 -7.50
N GLU A 92 9.20 -12.56 -8.21
CA GLU A 92 10.07 -12.69 -9.38
C GLU A 92 11.43 -13.29 -9.01
N ARG A 93 12.04 -12.84 -7.92
CA ARG A 93 13.31 -13.40 -7.39
C ARG A 93 13.17 -14.87 -6.98
N LYS A 94 12.14 -15.20 -6.20
CA LYS A 94 11.86 -16.60 -5.81
C LYS A 94 11.61 -17.50 -7.01
N ARG A 95 10.91 -17.02 -8.04
CA ARG A 95 10.64 -17.79 -9.27
C ARG A 95 11.91 -18.04 -10.10
N LEU A 96 12.87 -17.11 -10.08
CA LEU A 96 14.16 -17.29 -10.74
C LEU A 96 15.08 -18.27 -9.99
N GLU A 97 14.97 -18.34 -8.66
CA GLU A 97 15.71 -19.30 -7.83
C GLU A 97 15.14 -20.73 -7.90
N LEU A 98 13.84 -20.89 -8.18
CA LEU A 98 13.10 -22.17 -8.12
C LEU A 98 12.84 -22.84 -9.49
N VAL A 99 13.84 -22.91 -10.37
CA VAL A 99 13.71 -23.76 -11.57
C VAL A 99 14.01 -25.22 -11.21
N SER A 100 12.97 -25.94 -10.76
CA SER A 100 12.78 -27.38 -10.99
C SER A 100 11.27 -27.68 -11.04
N LEU A 101 10.82 -28.40 -12.07
CA LEU A 101 9.46 -28.34 -12.62
C LEU A 101 8.37 -29.15 -11.89
N ASP A 102 8.61 -29.69 -10.69
CA ASP A 102 7.71 -30.72 -10.11
C ASP A 102 6.95 -30.33 -8.82
N GLU A 103 7.10 -29.11 -8.27
CA GLU A 103 6.40 -28.71 -7.02
C GLU A 103 5.48 -27.49 -7.21
N VAL A 104 4.81 -27.39 -8.36
CA VAL A 104 3.83 -26.32 -8.61
C VAL A 104 2.48 -26.71 -8.01
N MET A 105 2.40 -26.88 -6.68
CA MET A 105 1.12 -26.77 -5.97
C MET A 105 1.18 -26.77 -4.43
N GLU A 106 2.30 -26.50 -3.77
CA GLU A 106 2.22 -26.37 -2.30
C GLU A 106 3.36 -25.53 -1.71
N THR A 107 3.07 -24.26 -1.43
CA THR A 107 3.79 -23.55 -0.37
C THR A 107 2.73 -23.04 0.59
N GLN A 108 2.11 -24.00 1.27
CA GLN A 108 1.21 -23.80 2.40
C GLN A 108 2.03 -23.68 3.69
N ALA A 109 1.54 -22.83 4.59
CA ALA A 109 1.82 -22.78 6.03
C ALA A 109 3.27 -22.46 6.48
N SER A 110 3.56 -21.17 6.67
CA SER A 110 4.42 -20.75 7.79
C SER A 110 3.63 -20.88 9.11
N PRO A 111 4.27 -21.14 10.28
CA PRO A 111 3.57 -21.21 11.57
C PRO A 111 3.04 -19.82 11.95
N GLN A 112 1.72 -19.69 12.10
CA GLN A 112 1.04 -18.43 12.40
C GLN A 112 1.08 -18.16 13.92
N PRO A 113 1.46 -16.94 14.38
CA PRO A 113 1.22 -16.51 15.76
C PRO A 113 -0.29 -16.37 16.00
N ALA A 114 -0.75 -16.71 17.21
CA ALA A 114 -2.14 -16.74 17.71
C ALA A 114 -3.17 -16.02 16.81
N GLU A 115 -4.05 -16.82 16.20
CA GLU A 115 -4.94 -16.39 15.13
C GLU A 115 -6.05 -15.44 15.61
N PRO A 116 -6.36 -14.39 14.83
CA PRO A 116 -7.60 -13.65 15.02
C PRO A 116 -8.81 -14.53 14.63
N GLU A 117 -9.89 -14.42 15.40
CA GLU A 117 -11.18 -15.09 15.27
C GLU A 117 -11.57 -15.45 13.81
N GLY A 118 -12.03 -16.70 13.60
CA GLY A 118 -12.06 -17.42 12.32
C GLY A 118 -12.73 -16.74 11.11
N ASN A 119 -13.51 -15.68 11.30
CA ASN A 119 -14.10 -14.91 10.20
C ASN A 119 -13.06 -14.09 9.41
N LEU A 120 -12.08 -13.48 10.10
CA LEU A 120 -11.05 -12.68 9.42
C LEU A 120 -10.09 -13.57 8.63
N PHE A 121 -9.74 -14.73 9.20
CA PHE A 121 -8.94 -15.74 8.54
C PHE A 121 -9.62 -16.28 7.28
N ALA A 122 -10.90 -16.67 7.37
CA ALA A 122 -11.68 -17.16 6.24
C ALA A 122 -11.81 -16.10 5.13
N LEU A 123 -12.11 -14.85 5.49
CA LEU A 123 -12.19 -13.74 4.53
C LEU A 123 -10.86 -13.51 3.82
N ARG A 124 -9.76 -13.55 4.57
CA ARG A 124 -8.42 -13.40 4.01
C ARG A 124 -8.09 -14.51 3.02
N HIS A 125 -8.39 -15.77 3.37
CA HIS A 125 -8.25 -16.89 2.46
C HIS A 125 -9.11 -16.73 1.19
N ALA A 126 -10.35 -16.26 1.32
CA ALA A 126 -11.23 -16.00 0.19
C ALA A 126 -10.67 -14.92 -0.75
N ILE A 127 -10.17 -13.81 -0.21
CA ILE A 127 -9.53 -12.72 -0.99
C ILE A 127 -8.31 -13.23 -1.74
N MET A 128 -7.49 -14.09 -1.12
CA MET A 128 -6.31 -14.67 -1.76
C MET A 128 -6.63 -15.70 -2.85
N ARG A 129 -7.89 -16.15 -2.98
CA ARG A 129 -8.36 -16.99 -4.10
C ARG A 129 -8.82 -16.18 -5.32
N LEU A 130 -9.02 -14.86 -5.17
CA LEU A 130 -9.40 -14.02 -6.30
C LEU A 130 -8.26 -13.91 -7.32
N PRO A 131 -8.53 -13.89 -8.64
CA PRO A 131 -7.54 -13.48 -9.63
C PRO A 131 -6.93 -12.11 -9.32
N ILE A 132 -5.66 -11.92 -9.67
CA ILE A 132 -4.90 -10.73 -9.28
C ILE A 132 -5.54 -9.41 -9.74
N GLU A 133 -6.13 -9.41 -10.93
CA GLU A 133 -6.86 -8.27 -11.52
C GLU A 133 -8.05 -7.78 -10.68
N TYR A 134 -8.63 -8.66 -9.85
CA TYR A 134 -9.72 -8.33 -8.92
C TYR A 134 -9.20 -8.11 -7.50
N ARG A 135 -8.17 -8.85 -7.11
CA ARG A 135 -7.59 -8.81 -5.76
C ARG A 135 -6.88 -7.49 -5.49
N GLU A 136 -6.06 -7.02 -6.43
CA GLU A 136 -5.27 -5.79 -6.27
C GLU A 136 -6.14 -4.54 -6.03
N PRO A 137 -7.11 -4.19 -6.91
CA PRO A 137 -7.95 -3.02 -6.67
C PRO A 137 -8.77 -3.16 -5.38
N LEU A 138 -9.22 -4.37 -5.05
CA LEU A 138 -9.96 -4.61 -3.81
C LEU A 138 -9.09 -4.34 -2.58
N LEU A 139 -7.86 -4.85 -2.53
CA LEU A 139 -6.96 -4.64 -1.39
C LEU A 139 -6.54 -3.18 -1.26
N LEU A 140 -6.26 -2.50 -2.37
CA LEU A 140 -5.96 -1.06 -2.37
C LEU A 140 -7.13 -0.24 -1.81
N GLN A 141 -8.38 -0.62 -2.11
CA GLN A 141 -9.56 0.03 -1.56
C GLN A 141 -9.75 -0.29 -0.07
N VAL A 142 -9.85 -1.58 0.30
CA VAL A 142 -10.33 -1.96 1.64
C VAL A 142 -9.24 -1.94 2.71
N VAL A 143 -7.99 -2.22 2.35
CA VAL A 143 -6.85 -2.21 3.28
C VAL A 143 -6.02 -0.94 3.12
N GLY A 144 -5.82 -0.51 1.86
CA GLY A 144 -5.08 0.70 1.52
C GLY A 144 -5.88 1.99 1.72
N GLY A 145 -7.21 1.92 1.71
CA GLY A 145 -8.09 3.09 1.88
C GLY A 145 -8.07 4.05 0.69
N LEU A 146 -7.65 3.59 -0.50
CA LEU A 146 -7.56 4.44 -1.69
C LEU A 146 -8.94 4.66 -2.34
N SER A 147 -9.11 5.85 -2.92
CA SER A 147 -10.27 6.19 -3.76
C SER A 147 -10.24 5.44 -5.09
N THR A 148 -11.39 5.39 -5.79
CA THR A 148 -11.47 4.80 -7.13
C THR A 148 -10.52 5.48 -8.11
N GLU A 149 -10.40 6.80 -8.04
CA GLU A 149 -9.55 7.63 -8.88
C GLU A 149 -8.06 7.39 -8.58
N GLU A 150 -7.70 7.24 -7.30
CA GLU A 150 -6.34 6.85 -6.91
C GLU A 150 -5.98 5.46 -7.43
N ILE A 151 -6.85 4.47 -7.24
CA ILE A 151 -6.64 3.11 -7.72
C ILE A 151 -6.50 3.09 -9.26
N ALA A 152 -7.32 3.88 -9.96
CA ALA A 152 -7.25 4.01 -11.41
C ALA A 152 -5.87 4.51 -11.87
N ARG A 153 -5.34 5.55 -11.20
CA ARG A 153 -3.98 6.06 -11.47
C ARG A 153 -2.91 5.04 -11.17
N GLU A 154 -2.96 4.41 -9.99
CA GLU A 154 -1.91 3.48 -9.52
C GLU A 154 -1.84 2.18 -10.33
N LEU A 155 -2.98 1.71 -10.85
CA LEU A 155 -3.07 0.50 -11.67
C LEU A 155 -3.08 0.78 -13.18
N ALA A 156 -3.00 2.06 -13.59
CA ALA A 156 -3.12 2.49 -14.98
C ALA A 156 -4.40 1.96 -15.67
N LEU A 157 -5.55 2.19 -15.04
CA LEU A 157 -6.89 1.78 -15.49
C LEU A 157 -7.82 3.00 -15.61
N SER A 158 -8.94 2.84 -16.32
CA SER A 158 -10.04 3.81 -16.23
C SER A 158 -10.82 3.65 -14.92
N GLY A 159 -11.47 4.73 -14.45
CA GLY A 159 -12.35 4.66 -13.26
C GLY A 159 -13.45 3.61 -13.40
N THR A 160 -14.08 3.52 -14.59
CA THR A 160 -15.07 2.49 -14.91
C THR A 160 -14.48 1.08 -14.79
N ALA A 161 -13.27 0.84 -15.29
CA ALA A 161 -12.61 -0.46 -15.18
C ALA A 161 -12.34 -0.83 -13.71
N VAL A 162 -11.97 0.13 -12.87
CA VAL A 162 -11.81 -0.09 -11.42
C VAL A 162 -13.14 -0.47 -10.78
N LEU A 163 -14.23 0.27 -11.05
CA LEU A 163 -15.56 -0.02 -10.52
C LEU A 163 -16.04 -1.41 -10.93
N THR A 164 -15.89 -1.78 -12.21
CA THR A 164 -16.24 -3.12 -12.71
C THR A 164 -15.40 -4.21 -12.03
N ARG A 165 -14.08 -4.02 -11.88
CA ARG A 165 -13.21 -4.99 -11.20
C ARG A 165 -13.58 -5.15 -9.74
N LEU A 166 -13.86 -4.06 -9.02
CA LEU A 166 -14.29 -4.09 -7.63
C LEU A 166 -15.64 -4.78 -7.46
N PHE A 167 -16.60 -4.50 -8.34
CA PHE A 167 -17.90 -5.17 -8.34
C PHE A 167 -17.74 -6.69 -8.55
N ARG A 168 -16.98 -7.10 -9.56
CA ARG A 168 -16.68 -8.51 -9.82
C ARG A 168 -15.92 -9.17 -8.67
N ALA A 169 -14.98 -8.46 -8.04
CA ALA A 169 -14.25 -8.94 -6.87
C ALA A 169 -15.21 -9.27 -5.71
N ARG A 170 -16.11 -8.33 -5.38
CA ARG A 170 -17.12 -8.53 -4.33
C ARG A 170 -18.06 -9.68 -4.65
N ASN A 171 -18.55 -9.79 -5.89
CA ASN A 171 -19.41 -10.91 -6.28
C ASN A 171 -18.71 -12.27 -6.21
N LYS A 172 -17.45 -12.35 -6.64
CA LYS A 172 -16.65 -13.57 -6.49
C LYS A 172 -16.45 -13.94 -5.02
N LEU A 173 -16.20 -12.96 -4.14
CA LEU A 173 -16.09 -13.21 -2.70
C LEU A 173 -17.39 -13.73 -2.10
N ARG A 174 -18.53 -13.16 -2.49
CA ARG A 174 -19.84 -13.65 -2.05
C ARG A 174 -19.99 -15.14 -2.38
N VAL A 175 -19.70 -15.53 -3.62
CA VAL A 175 -19.74 -16.94 -4.04
C VAL A 175 -18.77 -17.81 -3.25
N ILE A 176 -17.51 -17.37 -3.05
CA ILE A 176 -16.51 -18.13 -2.28
C ILE A 176 -16.97 -18.34 -0.83
N CYS A 177 -17.66 -17.36 -0.25
CA CYS A 177 -18.19 -17.42 1.11
C CYS A 177 -19.60 -18.06 1.21
N GLY A 178 -20.13 -18.65 0.13
CA GLY A 178 -21.44 -19.31 0.11
C GLY A 178 -22.64 -18.35 0.11
N LEU A 179 -22.43 -17.08 -0.21
CA LEU A 179 -23.46 -16.03 -0.30
C LEU A 179 -23.91 -15.83 -1.76
N THR A 180 -25.19 -15.49 -1.94
CA THR A 180 -25.75 -15.16 -3.27
C THR A 180 -25.08 -13.90 -3.84
N PRO A 181 -24.53 -13.93 -5.06
CA PRO A 181 -23.94 -12.73 -5.69
C PRO A 181 -24.99 -11.66 -5.93
N ALA A 182 -24.58 -10.39 -5.92
CA ALA A 182 -25.47 -9.31 -6.32
C ALA A 182 -25.76 -9.41 -7.83
N PRO A 183 -27.00 -9.11 -8.27
CA PRO A 183 -27.33 -9.10 -9.69
C PRO A 183 -26.41 -8.15 -10.44
N ASP A 184 -26.03 -8.52 -11.67
CA ASP A 184 -25.19 -7.70 -12.54
C ASP A 184 -25.97 -6.47 -13.02
N VAL A 185 -26.04 -5.45 -12.16
CA VAL A 185 -26.52 -4.12 -12.52
C VAL A 185 -25.28 -3.34 -12.90
N ALA A 186 -25.01 -3.24 -14.20
CA ALA A 186 -23.87 -2.47 -14.71
C ALA A 186 -23.87 -1.06 -14.07
N PRO A 187 -22.72 -0.55 -13.58
CA PRO A 187 -22.65 0.73 -12.87
C PRO A 187 -22.90 1.98 -13.75
N ASP A 188 -23.41 1.82 -14.97
CA ASP A 188 -23.50 2.89 -15.96
C ASP A 188 -24.83 3.67 -15.90
N ALA A 189 -25.90 3.11 -15.30
CA ALA A 189 -27.20 3.78 -15.26
C ALA A 189 -27.34 4.86 -14.18
N ALA A 190 -26.50 4.85 -13.14
CA ALA A 190 -26.64 5.75 -11.98
C ALA A 190 -25.79 7.03 -12.05
N LEU A 191 -24.77 7.07 -12.92
CA LEU A 191 -23.83 8.19 -13.02
C LEU A 191 -24.13 9.15 -14.18
N ALA A 192 -24.85 8.70 -15.22
CA ALA A 192 -25.24 9.53 -16.36
C ALA A 192 -26.33 10.59 -16.06
N GLY A 193 -26.92 10.59 -14.86
CA GLY A 193 -28.03 11.48 -14.48
C GLY A 193 -27.66 12.74 -13.68
N ARG A 194 -26.37 13.06 -13.49
CA ARG A 194 -25.95 14.19 -12.62
C ARG A 194 -25.09 15.25 -13.28
N GLU A 195 -24.90 15.21 -14.60
CA GLU A 195 -24.20 16.27 -15.33
C GLU A 195 -25.06 16.79 -16.49
N SER A 196 -26.06 17.63 -16.18
CA SER A 196 -26.66 18.59 -17.11
C SER A 196 -27.62 19.51 -16.36
N THR A 197 -27.09 20.60 -15.80
CA THR A 197 -27.87 21.84 -15.61
C THR A 197 -26.89 23.02 -15.56
N PRO A 198 -26.83 23.88 -16.60
CA PRO A 198 -26.64 25.30 -16.38
C PRO A 198 -27.95 25.97 -15.94
#